data_AF-A0A0C3G4R8-F1
#
_entry.id   AF-A0A0C3G4R8-F1
#
_cell.length_a   1.000
_cell.length_b   1.000
_cell.length_c   1.000
_cell.angle_alpha   90.00
_cell.angle_beta   90.00
_cell.angle_gamma   90.00
#
_symmetry.space_group_name_H-M   'P 1'
#
loop_
_entity.id
_entity.type
_entity.pdbx_description
1 polymer ?
#
loop_
_entity_poly.entity_id
_entity_poly.type
_entity_poly.pdbx_seq_one_letter_code
_entity_poly.pdbx_strand_id
1 'polypeptide(L)'
;MSNDSSPSRPNVLQWNPDFRGEASTSRVALKEELKDAVTFNVDNFLEFVLGIDKVQHYTSFVLSDYVKDLRQRHKDAFLSLRYSIDGKDEKKMYGPLYTLFRDIEGTSEKYPRSHHRQFISTQSGKTLIDSSMPQVGPDFLLADVPNALDSTSLTTVVQARHIKPRQVTSFIEVNAFETEQPFTSGKVVKDLTAQVSDYARLVFSVRPFQIFVVGMMIFGWKFSLAFFDRGGVLMSREYHIEDDLDVFVAVVRRLTCDVSPTDLGRDPSVHLFENDTYHQDTYPRFRVCMGGLDNRYWITEGPPMWSSLSLLGRGTSVWHATGQDGRLVLKVAWRDASRLPETDIYAALRVTHAGIADCLGGGDVSFPSWTAAVPVNVQQLRRRVFHSNSPVTRNPVLHRVTIRPAGRPLWEFECTDDLIKGLRAVVTGHQYLVSQGILHRDISAGNVFLWDMKGNDDEDDEDDDIDQGRRVGPPPGMEGFLADLELAKLTPLPTSLIAVPAPRPPRRTASGATLIDIPTNDPSPSGPSSRFLFKEKATPPQTAGPQMTVFYCSYINSKICD
;
A
#
# COMPACT_ATOMS: atom_id res chain seq x y z
N MET A 1 28.86 -25.38 -18.30
CA MET A 1 29.23 -24.84 -16.97
C MET A 1 29.73 -23.43 -17.17
N SER A 2 28.83 -22.47 -17.05
CA SER A 2 29.14 -21.05 -16.98
C SER A 2 28.13 -20.49 -15.97
N ASN A 3 28.62 -20.26 -14.76
CA ASN A 3 27.88 -19.65 -13.66
C ASN A 3 27.62 -18.19 -14.02
N ASP A 4 26.38 -17.88 -14.38
CA ASP A 4 25.92 -16.50 -14.42
C ASP A 4 25.22 -16.19 -13.09
N SER A 5 26.04 -15.86 -12.09
CA SER A 5 25.58 -15.40 -10.78
C SER A 5 25.29 -13.92 -10.87
N SER A 6 24.09 -13.57 -11.33
CA SER A 6 23.54 -12.24 -11.15
C SER A 6 23.39 -11.96 -9.65
N PRO A 7 23.96 -10.86 -9.10
CA PRO A 7 23.79 -10.53 -7.70
C PRO A 7 22.33 -10.19 -7.44
N SER A 8 21.70 -10.97 -6.55
CA SER A 8 20.37 -10.71 -6.03
C SER A 8 20.32 -9.33 -5.38
N ARG A 9 19.60 -8.38 -6.01
CA ARG A 9 19.33 -7.08 -5.41
C ARG A 9 18.52 -7.29 -4.12
N PRO A 10 18.89 -6.64 -2.99
CA PRO A 10 18.13 -6.76 -1.75
C PRO A 10 16.69 -6.23 -1.96
N ASN A 11 15.71 -6.95 -1.37
CA ASN A 11 14.29 -6.62 -1.40
C ASN A 11 14.06 -5.16 -1.00
N VAL A 12 13.50 -4.37 -1.92
CA VAL A 12 13.18 -2.95 -1.72
C VAL A 12 11.89 -2.84 -0.90
N LEU A 13 12.02 -3.14 0.39
CA LEU A 13 11.24 -2.55 1.47
C LEU A 13 12.22 -1.65 2.24
N GLN A 14 12.83 -0.67 1.58
CA GLN A 14 13.67 0.30 2.28
C GLN A 14 12.80 1.32 3.00
N TRP A 15 12.24 0.85 4.12
CA TRP A 15 11.90 1.69 5.24
C TRP A 15 13.17 2.35 5.76
N ASN A 16 13.11 3.67 5.99
CA ASN A 16 14.21 4.40 6.60
C ASN A 16 14.48 3.86 8.02
N PRO A 17 15.65 3.25 8.30
CA PRO A 17 15.96 2.64 9.61
C PRO A 17 15.99 3.63 10.78
N ASP A 18 15.95 4.94 10.52
CA ASP A 18 15.98 5.98 11.56
C ASP A 18 14.62 6.28 12.20
N PHE A 19 13.51 5.72 11.70
CA PHE A 19 12.23 5.79 12.40
C PHE A 19 12.11 4.70 13.48
N ARG A 20 13.05 4.63 14.43
CA ARG A 20 12.88 3.83 15.67
C ARG A 20 11.83 4.45 16.60
N GLY A 21 10.62 4.70 16.10
CA GLY A 21 9.45 4.84 16.95
C GLY A 21 9.17 3.46 17.54
N GLU A 22 9.21 3.33 18.87
CA GLU A 22 8.80 2.10 19.55
C GLU A 22 7.47 1.60 18.97
N ALA A 23 7.32 0.30 18.72
CA ALA A 23 6.08 -0.27 18.17
C ALA A 23 4.81 0.07 19.00
N SER A 24 4.99 0.48 20.26
CA SER A 24 3.97 1.07 21.13
C SER A 24 3.43 2.41 20.59
N THR A 25 4.31 3.29 20.11
CA THR A 25 3.96 4.62 19.58
C THR A 25 3.19 4.56 18.27
N SER A 26 3.51 3.59 17.39
CA SER A 26 2.78 3.38 16.13
C SER A 26 1.39 2.80 16.35
N ARG A 27 1.23 1.87 17.31
CA ARG A 27 -0.09 1.30 17.66
C ARG A 27 -1.02 2.32 18.31
N VAL A 28 -0.48 3.20 19.16
CA VAL A 28 -1.26 4.31 19.74
C VAL A 28 -1.74 5.25 18.62
N ALA A 29 -0.86 5.64 17.70
CA ALA A 29 -1.25 6.47 16.56
C ALA A 29 -2.33 5.81 15.69
N LEU A 30 -2.21 4.50 15.41
CA LEU A 30 -3.22 3.76 14.66
C LEU A 30 -4.58 3.71 15.38
N LYS A 31 -4.57 3.51 16.71
CA LYS A 31 -5.82 3.57 17.51
C LYS A 31 -6.48 4.94 17.39
N GLU A 32 -5.70 6.02 17.45
CA GLU A 32 -6.22 7.39 17.27
C GLU A 32 -6.82 7.59 15.87
N GLU A 33 -6.14 7.13 14.81
CA GLU A 33 -6.64 7.19 13.43
C GLU A 33 -7.96 6.41 13.25
N LEU A 34 -8.14 5.32 14.00
CA LEU A 34 -9.31 4.44 13.91
C LEU A 34 -10.53 4.91 14.73
N LYS A 35 -10.39 5.85 15.67
CA LYS A 35 -11.47 6.22 16.63
C LYS A 35 -12.84 6.50 16.00
N ASP A 36 -12.87 7.11 14.83
CA ASP A 36 -14.09 7.43 14.09
C ASP A 36 -14.17 6.69 12.73
N ALA A 37 -13.32 5.69 12.53
CA ALA A 37 -13.22 4.94 11.28
C ALA A 37 -13.62 3.46 11.45
N VAL A 38 -14.20 3.06 12.58
CA VAL A 38 -14.66 1.69 12.81
C VAL A 38 -16.18 1.64 12.99
N THR A 39 -16.82 0.73 12.25
CA THR A 39 -18.26 0.44 12.37
C THR A 39 -18.45 -1.02 12.75
N PHE A 40 -19.18 -1.29 13.83
CA PHE A 40 -19.41 -2.63 14.37
C PHE A 40 -20.82 -3.11 14.06
N ASN A 41 -21.04 -4.43 14.16
CA ASN A 41 -22.34 -5.08 14.01
C ASN A 41 -23.06 -4.69 12.72
N VAL A 42 -22.31 -4.73 11.62
CA VAL A 42 -22.85 -4.43 10.30
C VAL A 42 -23.79 -5.55 9.86
N ASP A 43 -25.03 -5.18 9.56
CA ASP A 43 -26.07 -6.11 9.11
C ASP A 43 -25.74 -6.70 7.73
N ASN A 44 -26.12 -7.97 7.52
CA ASN A 44 -25.92 -8.72 6.28
C ASN A 44 -24.46 -8.72 5.75
N PHE A 45 -23.49 -8.56 6.66
CA PHE A 45 -22.07 -8.46 6.31
C PHE A 45 -21.61 -9.65 5.46
N LEU A 46 -22.04 -10.87 5.82
CA LEU A 46 -21.59 -12.10 5.15
C LEU A 46 -22.11 -12.19 3.72
N GLU A 47 -23.36 -11.82 3.49
CA GLU A 47 -24.00 -11.79 2.17
C GLU A 47 -23.30 -10.74 1.27
N PHE A 48 -22.91 -9.60 1.83
CA PHE A 48 -22.28 -8.54 1.04
C PHE A 48 -20.80 -8.73 0.77
N VAL A 49 -20.05 -9.09 1.80
CA VAL A 49 -18.59 -9.21 1.72
C VAL A 49 -18.19 -10.56 1.16
N LEU A 50 -18.86 -11.62 1.59
CA LEU A 50 -18.53 -12.98 1.19
C LEU A 50 -19.54 -13.58 0.22
N GLY A 51 -20.73 -13.00 -0.01
CA GLY A 51 -21.70 -13.58 -0.95
C GLY A 51 -22.21 -14.96 -0.52
N ILE A 52 -22.39 -15.18 0.78
CA ILE A 52 -22.80 -16.49 1.31
C ILE A 52 -24.18 -16.94 0.80
N ASP A 53 -25.03 -15.99 0.42
CA ASP A 53 -26.37 -16.16 -0.18
C ASP A 53 -26.32 -16.59 -1.66
N LYS A 54 -25.23 -16.30 -2.36
CA LYS A 54 -25.09 -16.54 -3.81
C LYS A 54 -24.66 -17.97 -4.16
N VAL A 55 -24.30 -18.77 -3.17
CA VAL A 55 -23.88 -20.15 -3.40
C VAL A 55 -25.12 -21.04 -3.45
N GLN A 56 -25.62 -21.31 -4.66
CA GLN A 56 -26.78 -22.20 -4.90
C GLN A 56 -26.62 -23.60 -4.27
N HIS A 57 -25.38 -24.01 -3.98
CA HIS A 57 -25.04 -25.32 -3.42
C HIS A 57 -25.24 -25.42 -1.89
N TYR A 58 -25.58 -24.30 -1.23
CA TYR A 58 -25.92 -24.25 0.19
C TYR A 58 -27.42 -23.94 0.38
N THR A 59 -28.27 -24.81 -0.16
CA THR A 59 -29.63 -24.93 0.38
C THR A 59 -29.52 -25.48 1.81
N SER A 60 -30.37 -25.02 2.73
CA SER A 60 -30.18 -25.27 4.18
C SER A 60 -30.05 -26.75 4.54
N PHE A 61 -30.67 -27.65 3.77
CA PHE A 61 -30.62 -29.09 4.00
C PHE A 61 -29.23 -29.71 3.76
N VAL A 62 -28.56 -29.33 2.67
CA VAL A 62 -27.28 -29.94 2.25
C VAL A 62 -26.12 -29.50 3.14
N LEU A 63 -26.12 -28.24 3.59
CA LEU A 63 -25.17 -27.73 4.58
C LEU A 63 -25.38 -28.44 5.93
N SER A 64 -26.64 -28.71 6.31
CA SER A 64 -26.95 -29.32 7.60
C SER A 64 -26.41 -30.74 7.76
N ASP A 65 -26.42 -31.55 6.69
CA ASP A 65 -25.88 -32.91 6.74
C ASP A 65 -24.34 -32.90 6.82
N TYR A 66 -23.68 -32.06 6.01
CA TYR A 66 -22.23 -31.91 6.10
C TYR A 66 -21.78 -31.42 7.48
N VAL A 67 -22.50 -30.46 8.07
CA VAL A 67 -22.20 -29.92 9.40
C VAL A 67 -22.33 -31.00 10.48
N LYS A 68 -23.38 -31.85 10.40
CA LYS A 68 -23.52 -33.00 11.31
C LYS A 68 -22.38 -33.99 11.15
N ASP A 69 -22.02 -34.33 9.92
CA ASP A 69 -20.93 -35.26 9.62
C ASP A 69 -19.58 -34.70 10.06
N LEU A 70 -19.33 -33.40 9.85
CA LEU A 70 -18.12 -32.71 10.31
C LEU A 70 -18.00 -32.80 11.83
N ARG A 71 -19.08 -32.50 12.56
CA ARG A 71 -19.10 -32.58 14.03
C ARG A 71 -18.83 -34.00 14.53
N GLN A 72 -19.39 -35.00 13.87
CA GLN A 72 -19.20 -36.40 14.24
C GLN A 72 -17.78 -36.89 13.93
N ARG A 73 -17.25 -36.58 12.74
CA ARG A 73 -15.91 -36.99 12.30
C ARG A 73 -14.80 -36.33 13.11
N HIS A 74 -14.97 -35.07 13.50
CA HIS A 74 -13.96 -34.26 14.19
C HIS A 74 -14.31 -33.99 15.66
N LYS A 75 -15.02 -34.91 16.31
CA LYS A 75 -15.41 -34.78 17.73
C LYS A 75 -14.22 -34.50 18.65
N ASP A 76 -13.07 -35.13 18.40
CA ASP A 76 -11.85 -34.91 19.18
C ASP A 76 -11.26 -33.52 18.96
N ALA A 77 -11.39 -32.95 17.75
CA ALA A 77 -10.97 -31.57 17.49
C ALA A 77 -11.85 -30.57 18.25
N PHE A 78 -13.17 -30.74 18.23
CA PHE A 78 -14.09 -29.90 19.02
C PHE A 78 -13.84 -30.02 20.53
N LEU A 79 -13.57 -31.23 21.01
CA LEU A 79 -13.23 -31.45 22.42
C LEU A 79 -11.89 -30.80 22.79
N SER A 80 -10.89 -30.89 21.91
CA SER A 80 -9.59 -30.23 22.08
C SER A 80 -9.70 -28.70 22.08
N LEU A 81 -10.55 -28.14 21.20
CA LEU A 81 -10.88 -26.70 21.23
C LEU A 81 -11.48 -26.30 22.58
N ARG A 82 -12.44 -27.08 23.09
CA ARG A 82 -13.07 -26.82 24.38
C ARG A 82 -12.04 -26.75 25.51
N TYR A 83 -11.18 -27.76 25.62
CA TYR A 83 -10.13 -27.77 26.64
C TYR A 83 -9.13 -26.63 26.48
N SER A 84 -8.83 -26.23 25.24
CA SER A 84 -7.92 -25.11 24.96
C SER A 84 -8.53 -23.78 25.38
N ILE A 85 -9.81 -23.56 25.10
CA ILE A 85 -10.56 -22.35 25.46
C ILE A 85 -10.76 -22.28 26.98
N ASP A 86 -11.23 -23.35 27.61
CA ASP A 86 -11.42 -23.44 29.07
C ASP A 86 -10.07 -23.25 29.81
N GLY A 87 -9.00 -23.80 29.24
CA GLY A 87 -7.63 -23.65 29.74
C GLY A 87 -6.95 -22.33 29.38
N LYS A 88 -7.59 -21.46 28.58
CA LYS A 88 -7.03 -20.18 28.09
C LYS A 88 -5.69 -20.34 27.36
N ASP A 89 -5.54 -21.42 26.61
CA ASP A 89 -4.33 -21.78 25.87
C ASP A 89 -4.55 -21.62 24.36
N GLU A 90 -4.25 -20.41 23.88
CA GLU A 90 -4.41 -20.00 22.48
C GLU A 90 -3.64 -20.92 21.52
N LYS A 91 -2.40 -21.28 21.85
CA LYS A 91 -1.54 -22.11 20.98
C LYS A 91 -2.12 -23.50 20.76
N LYS A 92 -2.83 -24.06 21.75
CA LYS A 92 -3.50 -25.36 21.63
C LYS A 92 -4.76 -25.31 20.75
N MET A 93 -5.33 -24.13 20.48
CA MET A 93 -6.46 -24.00 19.56
C MET A 93 -6.06 -24.23 18.09
N TYR A 94 -4.81 -23.95 17.73
CA TYR A 94 -4.44 -23.89 16.30
C TYR A 94 -4.47 -25.25 15.61
N GLY A 95 -4.07 -26.33 16.29
CA GLY A 95 -4.09 -27.69 15.73
C GLY A 95 -5.51 -28.12 15.36
N PRO A 96 -6.46 -28.10 16.30
CA PRO A 96 -7.87 -28.37 16.03
C PRO A 96 -8.50 -27.44 14.97
N LEU A 97 -8.23 -26.13 15.01
CA LEU A 97 -8.70 -25.19 13.99
C LEU A 97 -8.17 -25.56 12.59
N TYR A 98 -6.87 -25.85 12.47
CA TYR A 98 -6.26 -26.26 11.22
C TYR A 98 -6.89 -27.55 10.67
N THR A 99 -7.18 -28.53 11.54
CA THR A 99 -7.89 -29.75 11.15
C THR A 99 -9.26 -29.45 10.54
N LEU A 100 -10.04 -28.57 11.18
CA LEU A 100 -11.35 -28.15 10.66
C LEU A 100 -11.21 -27.40 9.32
N PHE A 101 -10.26 -26.46 9.22
CA PHE A 101 -10.01 -25.71 7.99
C PHE A 101 -9.64 -26.62 6.82
N ARG A 102 -8.78 -27.61 7.04
CA ARG A 102 -8.37 -28.58 6.00
C ARG A 102 -9.51 -29.49 5.56
N ASP A 103 -10.38 -29.88 6.48
CA ASP A 103 -11.57 -30.68 6.14
C ASP A 103 -12.56 -29.88 5.29
N ILE A 104 -12.87 -28.65 5.71
CA ILE A 104 -13.79 -27.75 5.00
C ILE A 104 -13.24 -27.37 3.64
N GLU A 105 -11.93 -27.15 3.54
CA GLU A 105 -11.28 -26.94 2.25
C GLU A 105 -11.51 -28.17 1.35
N GLY A 106 -11.37 -29.39 1.88
CA GLY A 106 -11.44 -30.67 1.17
C GLY A 106 -12.83 -31.13 0.71
N THR A 107 -13.89 -30.37 0.94
CA THR A 107 -15.26 -30.74 0.54
C THR A 107 -15.51 -30.75 -0.97
N SER A 108 -14.45 -30.65 -1.77
CA SER A 108 -14.53 -30.38 -3.21
C SER A 108 -14.95 -31.56 -4.08
N GLU A 109 -14.93 -32.79 -3.57
CA GLU A 109 -15.46 -33.97 -4.28
C GLU A 109 -16.96 -33.84 -4.60
N LYS A 110 -17.72 -33.15 -3.73
CA LYS A 110 -19.15 -32.89 -3.92
C LYS A 110 -19.44 -31.47 -4.45
N TYR A 111 -18.49 -30.54 -4.25
CA TYR A 111 -18.63 -29.12 -4.61
C TYR A 111 -17.33 -28.57 -5.24
N PRO A 112 -17.22 -28.57 -6.59
CA PRO A 112 -16.03 -28.08 -7.28
C PRO A 112 -15.62 -26.69 -6.79
N ARG A 113 -14.32 -26.46 -6.56
CA ARG A 113 -13.80 -25.14 -6.18
C ARG A 113 -13.40 -24.33 -7.42
N SER A 114 -13.46 -23.00 -7.30
CA SER A 114 -12.97 -22.10 -8.35
C SER A 114 -11.56 -21.56 -8.08
N HIS A 115 -11.14 -21.57 -6.82
CA HIS A 115 -9.86 -21.02 -6.36
C HIS A 115 -9.17 -21.97 -5.38
N HIS A 116 -7.84 -21.90 -5.33
CA HIS A 116 -7.01 -22.73 -4.48
C HIS A 116 -6.29 -21.86 -3.44
N ARG A 117 -6.82 -21.85 -2.22
CA ARG A 117 -6.20 -21.14 -1.09
C ARG A 117 -6.16 -22.02 0.14
N GLN A 118 -5.19 -21.78 1.01
CA GLN A 118 -5.01 -22.49 2.28
C GLN A 118 -4.89 -21.49 3.43
N PHE A 119 -5.47 -21.87 4.58
CA PHE A 119 -5.07 -21.30 5.86
C PHE A 119 -3.79 -21.98 6.34
N ILE A 120 -2.74 -21.18 6.50
CA ILE A 120 -1.39 -21.64 6.81
C ILE A 120 -1.01 -21.07 8.17
N SER A 121 -0.70 -21.94 9.14
CA SER A 121 -0.29 -21.49 10.47
C SER A 121 1.11 -20.88 10.45
N THR A 122 1.28 -19.76 11.16
CA THR A 122 2.53 -18.99 11.24
C THR A 122 3.41 -19.37 12.43
N GLN A 123 2.99 -20.34 13.27
CA GLN A 123 3.75 -20.81 14.43
C GLN A 123 5.20 -21.22 14.14
N SER A 124 5.53 -21.49 12.87
CA SER A 124 6.90 -21.76 12.42
C SER A 124 7.81 -20.51 12.31
N GLY A 125 7.36 -19.33 12.78
CA GLY A 125 8.18 -18.13 12.95
C GLY A 125 8.19 -17.18 11.75
N LYS A 126 7.14 -17.20 10.92
CA LYS A 126 7.08 -16.34 9.74
C LYS A 126 6.31 -15.05 9.97
N THR A 127 6.98 -13.93 9.80
CA THR A 127 6.37 -12.60 9.69
C THR A 127 6.06 -12.24 8.23
N LEU A 128 5.05 -11.39 8.02
CA LEU A 128 4.67 -10.91 6.68
C LEU A 128 5.71 -9.95 6.07
N ILE A 129 6.57 -9.34 6.90
CA ILE A 129 7.62 -8.40 6.52
C ILE A 129 8.90 -8.70 7.33
N ASP A 130 10.06 -8.46 6.72
CA ASP A 130 11.39 -8.58 7.33
C ASP A 130 11.70 -7.35 8.21
N SER A 131 12.07 -7.63 9.47
CA SER A 131 12.81 -6.84 10.47
C SER A 131 12.49 -5.35 10.80
N SER A 132 11.61 -4.65 10.07
CA SER A 132 11.33 -3.21 10.27
C SER A 132 9.93 -2.87 10.82
N MET A 133 9.10 -3.89 11.07
CA MET A 133 7.69 -3.78 11.50
C MET A 133 7.43 -4.71 12.70
N PRO A 134 6.34 -4.55 13.48
CA PRO A 134 6.10 -5.37 14.67
C PRO A 134 6.27 -6.87 14.34
N GLN A 135 7.09 -7.57 15.13
CA GLN A 135 7.43 -8.99 14.96
C GLN A 135 6.24 -9.96 15.10
N VAL A 136 5.02 -9.44 15.23
CA VAL A 136 3.79 -10.20 15.42
C VAL A 136 3.09 -10.28 14.08
N GLY A 137 3.00 -11.47 13.51
CA GLY A 137 2.15 -11.78 12.37
C GLY A 137 0.86 -12.46 12.84
N PRO A 138 -0.17 -12.53 11.99
CA PRO A 138 -1.40 -13.26 12.32
C PRO A 138 -1.14 -14.74 12.50
N ASP A 139 -1.97 -15.43 13.28
CA ASP A 139 -1.81 -16.88 13.56
C ASP A 139 -2.01 -17.77 12.34
N PHE A 140 -2.90 -17.36 11.43
CA PHE A 140 -3.08 -18.00 10.13
C PHE A 140 -3.06 -16.98 9.00
N LEU A 141 -2.39 -17.35 7.91
CA LEU A 141 -2.43 -16.63 6.65
C LEU A 141 -3.36 -17.36 5.68
N LEU A 142 -4.23 -16.63 4.99
CA LEU A 142 -4.89 -17.16 3.80
C LEU A 142 -4.04 -16.82 2.58
N ALA A 143 -3.47 -17.82 1.93
CA ALA A 143 -2.59 -17.63 0.78
C ALA A 143 -3.13 -18.32 -0.47
N ASP A 144 -2.98 -17.68 -1.63
CA ASP A 144 -3.13 -18.34 -2.93
C ASP A 144 -2.01 -19.39 -3.09
N VAL A 145 -2.37 -20.62 -3.39
CA VAL A 145 -1.44 -21.76 -3.55
C VAL A 145 -1.53 -22.31 -4.97
N PRO A 146 -0.54 -23.10 -5.44
CA PRO A 146 -0.65 -23.81 -6.71
C PRO A 146 -1.96 -24.61 -6.81
N ASN A 147 -2.50 -24.70 -8.03
CA ASN A 147 -3.71 -25.47 -8.27
C ASN A 147 -3.49 -26.95 -7.88
N ALA A 148 -4.54 -27.58 -7.36
CA ALA A 148 -4.54 -29.03 -7.21
C ALA A 148 -4.63 -29.71 -8.59
N LEU A 149 -4.45 -31.04 -8.65
CA LEU A 149 -4.53 -31.80 -9.92
C LEU A 149 -5.82 -31.52 -10.70
N ASP A 150 -6.93 -31.32 -9.97
CA ASP A 150 -8.22 -30.93 -10.51
C ASP A 150 -9.00 -30.08 -9.48
N SER A 151 -10.18 -29.57 -9.89
CA SER A 151 -11.06 -28.74 -9.03
C SER A 151 -11.69 -29.49 -7.84
N THR A 152 -11.50 -30.81 -7.74
CA THR A 152 -12.07 -31.65 -6.68
C THR A 152 -11.03 -32.09 -5.66
N SER A 153 -9.75 -32.05 -6.05
CA SER A 153 -8.61 -32.47 -5.25
C SER A 153 -8.29 -31.46 -4.14
N LEU A 154 -7.93 -31.98 -2.98
CA LEU A 154 -7.41 -31.17 -1.88
C LEU A 154 -6.01 -30.65 -2.23
N THR A 155 -5.75 -29.38 -1.90
CA THR A 155 -4.45 -28.76 -2.21
C THR A 155 -3.31 -29.37 -1.37
N THR A 156 -2.11 -29.46 -1.96
CA THR A 156 -0.91 -29.94 -1.27
C THR A 156 -0.51 -28.97 -0.16
N VAL A 157 -0.28 -29.47 1.06
CA VAL A 157 0.07 -28.64 2.22
C VAL A 157 1.33 -27.82 1.94
N VAL A 158 1.21 -26.50 2.06
CA VAL A 158 2.33 -25.57 1.90
C VAL A 158 2.81 -25.08 3.26
N GLN A 159 4.12 -25.11 3.49
CA GLN A 159 4.72 -24.60 4.71
C GLN A 159 4.83 -23.07 4.67
N ALA A 160 4.62 -22.42 5.81
CA ALA A 160 4.65 -20.95 5.92
C ALA A 160 5.90 -20.33 5.28
N ARG A 161 7.09 -20.90 5.55
CA ARG A 161 8.39 -20.41 5.04
C ARG A 161 8.49 -20.32 3.51
N HIS A 162 7.69 -21.09 2.76
CA HIS A 162 7.71 -21.07 1.29
C HIS A 162 6.69 -20.10 0.68
N ILE A 163 5.78 -19.56 1.49
CA ILE A 163 4.81 -18.57 1.01
C ILE A 163 5.55 -17.26 0.73
N LYS A 164 5.27 -16.59 -0.39
CA LYS A 164 5.70 -15.22 -0.63
C LYS A 164 4.66 -14.25 -0.07
N PRO A 165 5.05 -13.09 0.48
CA PRO A 165 4.09 -12.09 1.00
C PRO A 165 2.97 -11.74 0.01
N ARG A 166 3.29 -11.62 -1.28
CA ARG A 166 2.31 -11.37 -2.37
C ARG A 166 1.20 -12.41 -2.51
N GLN A 167 1.38 -13.63 -1.98
CA GLN A 167 0.35 -14.67 -2.00
C GLN A 167 -0.75 -14.45 -0.96
N VAL A 168 -0.50 -13.64 0.07
CA VAL A 168 -1.39 -13.52 1.24
C VAL A 168 -2.52 -12.56 0.96
N THR A 169 -3.76 -13.07 0.95
CA THR A 169 -4.97 -12.29 0.62
C THR A 169 -5.85 -11.95 1.81
N SER A 170 -5.67 -12.65 2.93
CA SER A 170 -6.46 -12.53 4.16
C SER A 170 -5.69 -13.20 5.31
N PHE A 171 -6.23 -13.14 6.53
CA PHE A 171 -5.62 -13.67 7.73
C PHE A 171 -6.68 -14.06 8.77
N ILE A 172 -6.26 -14.86 9.75
CA ILE A 172 -7.01 -15.15 10.98
C ILE A 172 -6.11 -14.80 12.17
N GLU A 173 -6.66 -14.04 13.12
CA GLU A 173 -6.12 -13.90 14.47
C GLU A 173 -6.95 -14.75 15.43
N VAL A 174 -6.29 -15.49 16.32
CA VAL A 174 -6.91 -16.39 17.29
C VAL A 174 -6.54 -15.94 18.69
N ASN A 175 -7.54 -15.91 19.57
CA ASN A 175 -7.35 -15.62 20.98
C ASN A 175 -8.19 -16.59 21.81
N ALA A 176 -7.63 -17.14 22.90
CA ALA A 176 -8.42 -18.04 23.75
C ALA A 176 -9.44 -17.32 24.64
N PHE A 177 -9.29 -15.99 24.81
CA PHE A 177 -10.10 -15.20 25.73
C PHE A 177 -11.26 -14.54 24.99
N GLU A 178 -12.50 -14.93 25.34
CA GLU A 178 -13.70 -14.31 24.77
C GLU A 178 -13.81 -12.81 25.10
N THR A 179 -13.27 -12.36 26.25
CA THR A 179 -13.26 -10.93 26.64
C THR A 179 -12.43 -10.04 25.73
N GLU A 180 -11.52 -10.63 24.96
CA GLU A 180 -10.72 -9.95 23.93
C GLU A 180 -11.49 -9.69 22.64
N GLN A 181 -12.83 -9.84 22.64
CA GLN A 181 -13.70 -9.47 21.53
C GLN A 181 -13.31 -8.10 20.91
N PRO A 182 -13.42 -7.91 19.60
CA PRO A 182 -12.83 -6.77 18.89
C PRO A 182 -13.54 -5.43 19.12
N PHE A 183 -14.61 -5.38 19.92
CA PHE A 183 -15.32 -4.13 20.22
C PHE A 183 -15.97 -4.11 21.61
N THR A 184 -16.31 -2.91 22.07
CA THR A 184 -17.07 -2.67 23.31
C THR A 184 -18.17 -1.66 23.04
N SER A 185 -19.14 -1.51 23.95
CA SER A 185 -20.13 -0.45 23.87
C SER A 185 -19.43 0.93 23.96
N GLY A 186 -19.19 1.58 22.81
CA GLY A 186 -18.56 2.90 22.73
C GLY A 186 -17.66 3.08 21.51
N LYS A 187 -16.98 4.23 21.42
CA LYS A 187 -16.02 4.59 20.35
C LYS A 187 -14.56 4.17 20.66
N VAL A 188 -14.35 3.24 21.59
CA VAL A 188 -13.00 2.83 21.99
C VAL A 188 -12.48 1.75 21.07
N VAL A 189 -11.34 2.01 20.42
CA VAL A 189 -10.63 1.03 19.59
C VAL A 189 -9.83 0.11 20.51
N LYS A 190 -10.18 -1.18 20.53
CA LYS A 190 -9.49 -2.21 21.33
C LYS A 190 -8.14 -2.59 20.73
N ASP A 191 -7.30 -3.24 21.53
CA ASP A 191 -6.00 -3.74 21.08
C ASP A 191 -6.11 -4.75 19.93
N LEU A 192 -7.04 -5.71 20.03
CA LEU A 192 -7.29 -6.66 18.94
C LEU A 192 -7.64 -5.93 17.64
N THR A 193 -8.50 -4.90 17.67
CA THR A 193 -8.85 -4.09 16.49
C THR A 193 -7.63 -3.44 15.85
N ALA A 194 -6.76 -2.85 16.67
CA ALA A 194 -5.53 -2.20 16.19
C ALA A 194 -4.55 -3.23 15.63
N GLN A 195 -4.44 -4.40 16.26
CA GLN A 195 -3.58 -5.50 15.81
C GLN A 195 -4.02 -6.06 14.46
N VAL A 196 -5.31 -6.36 14.27
CA VAL A 196 -5.79 -6.83 12.97
C VAL A 196 -5.73 -5.75 11.88
N SER A 197 -5.82 -4.48 12.28
CA SER A 197 -5.59 -3.33 11.41
C SER A 197 -4.11 -3.22 10.98
N ASP A 198 -3.17 -3.57 11.87
CA ASP A 198 -1.75 -3.74 11.52
C ASP A 198 -1.57 -4.84 10.47
N TYR A 199 -2.26 -5.98 10.60
CA TYR A 199 -2.17 -7.03 9.57
C TYR A 199 -2.76 -6.60 8.23
N ALA A 200 -3.90 -5.91 8.25
CA ALA A 200 -4.53 -5.41 7.03
C ALA A 200 -3.62 -4.43 6.26
N ARG A 201 -2.95 -3.48 6.95
CA ARG A 201 -2.00 -2.57 6.29
C ARG A 201 -0.75 -3.27 5.76
N LEU A 202 -0.30 -4.34 6.42
CA LEU A 202 0.77 -5.20 5.88
C LEU A 202 0.32 -5.88 4.59
N VAL A 203 -0.88 -6.50 4.57
CA VAL A 203 -1.46 -7.11 3.36
C VAL A 203 -1.57 -6.09 2.23
N PHE A 204 -2.07 -4.88 2.50
CA PHE A 204 -2.13 -3.81 1.50
C PHE A 204 -0.75 -3.47 0.90
N SER A 205 0.30 -3.51 1.72
CA SER A 205 1.64 -3.13 1.26
C SER A 205 2.33 -4.21 0.43
N VAL A 206 2.09 -5.49 0.74
CA VAL A 206 2.80 -6.63 0.13
C VAL A 206 2.00 -7.34 -0.97
N ARG A 207 0.67 -7.22 -0.98
CA ARG A 207 -0.19 -7.79 -2.02
C ARG A 207 -0.47 -6.74 -3.10
N PRO A 208 -0.01 -6.97 -4.35
CA PRO A 208 -0.20 -6.01 -5.44
C PRO A 208 -1.66 -5.67 -5.69
N PHE A 209 -1.96 -4.39 -5.88
CA PHE A 209 -3.27 -3.88 -6.31
C PHE A 209 -4.44 -4.35 -5.42
N GLN A 210 -4.20 -4.47 -4.11
CA GLN A 210 -5.21 -4.79 -3.12
C GLN A 210 -5.94 -3.50 -2.67
N ILE A 211 -7.26 -3.43 -2.86
CA ILE A 211 -8.10 -2.24 -2.61
C ILE A 211 -8.94 -2.32 -1.33
N PHE A 212 -9.22 -3.53 -0.83
CA PHE A 212 -9.72 -3.78 0.51
C PHE A 212 -9.17 -5.12 1.02
N VAL A 213 -9.24 -5.42 2.32
CA VAL A 213 -8.83 -6.72 2.90
C VAL A 213 -9.97 -7.24 3.77
N VAL A 214 -10.19 -8.56 3.74
CA VAL A 214 -11.08 -9.23 4.69
C VAL A 214 -10.20 -9.99 5.69
N GLY A 215 -10.50 -9.92 6.98
CA GLY A 215 -9.83 -10.68 8.03
C GLY A 215 -10.84 -11.35 8.95
N MET A 216 -10.42 -12.43 9.62
CA MET A 216 -11.23 -13.13 10.62
C MET A 216 -10.56 -13.04 12.00
N MET A 217 -11.36 -12.88 13.05
CA MET A 217 -10.90 -12.97 14.43
C MET A 217 -11.68 -14.06 15.13
N ILE A 218 -10.98 -15.01 15.74
CA ILE A 218 -11.54 -16.07 16.59
C ILE A 218 -11.16 -15.75 18.04
N PHE A 219 -12.13 -15.67 18.95
CA PHE A 219 -11.91 -15.36 20.37
C PHE A 219 -12.79 -16.26 21.24
N GLY A 220 -12.15 -17.19 21.95
CA GLY A 220 -12.87 -18.28 22.62
C GLY A 220 -13.66 -19.13 21.61
N TRP A 221 -14.95 -19.32 21.85
CA TRP A 221 -15.87 -20.00 20.92
C TRP A 221 -16.50 -19.06 19.89
N LYS A 222 -16.18 -17.77 19.92
CA LYS A 222 -16.77 -16.78 19.02
C LYS A 222 -15.84 -16.44 17.87
N PHE A 223 -16.43 -15.97 16.78
CA PHE A 223 -15.68 -15.35 15.70
C PHE A 223 -16.43 -14.14 15.11
N SER A 224 -15.68 -13.28 14.45
CA SER A 224 -16.19 -12.16 13.66
C SER A 224 -15.30 -11.91 12.45
N LEU A 225 -15.85 -11.25 11.44
CA LEU A 225 -15.12 -10.84 10.25
C LEU A 225 -14.99 -9.32 10.23
N ALA A 226 -13.88 -8.86 9.66
CA ALA A 226 -13.61 -7.45 9.43
C ALA A 226 -13.28 -7.19 7.96
N PHE A 227 -13.82 -6.09 7.42
CA PHE A 227 -13.54 -5.55 6.10
C PHE A 227 -12.78 -4.25 6.28
N PHE A 228 -11.55 -4.20 5.79
CA PHE A 228 -10.64 -3.07 5.88
C PHE A 228 -10.51 -2.41 4.53
N ASP A 229 -10.73 -1.11 4.44
CA ASP A 229 -10.44 -0.30 3.26
C ASP A 229 -9.80 1.03 3.66
N ARG A 230 -9.60 1.92 2.68
CA ARG A 230 -8.98 3.24 2.94
C ARG A 230 -9.85 4.22 3.73
N GLY A 231 -11.12 3.88 3.94
CA GLY A 231 -12.06 4.63 4.77
C GLY A 231 -12.24 4.05 6.18
N GLY A 232 -11.57 2.95 6.54
CA GLY A 232 -11.66 2.35 7.87
C GLY A 232 -12.02 0.86 7.89
N VAL A 233 -12.65 0.45 8.99
CA VAL A 233 -12.97 -0.94 9.29
C VAL A 233 -14.47 -1.12 9.49
N LEU A 234 -15.03 -2.11 8.81
CA LEU A 234 -16.39 -2.59 9.03
C LEU A 234 -16.30 -3.98 9.66
N MET A 235 -17.07 -4.24 10.71
CA MET A 235 -17.08 -5.55 11.37
C MET A 235 -18.46 -6.16 11.37
N SER A 236 -18.52 -7.47 11.17
CA SER A 236 -19.74 -8.25 11.34
C SER A 236 -20.20 -8.28 12.80
N ARG A 237 -21.41 -8.82 13.03
CA ARG A 237 -21.78 -9.33 14.35
C ARG A 237 -20.87 -10.49 14.78
N GLU A 238 -20.97 -10.88 16.04
CA GLU A 238 -20.35 -12.09 16.58
C GLU A 238 -21.18 -13.33 16.19
N TYR A 239 -20.48 -14.43 15.95
CA TYR A 239 -21.03 -15.75 15.69
C TYR A 239 -20.37 -16.75 16.64
N HIS A 240 -21.09 -17.78 17.07
CA HIS A 240 -20.57 -18.83 17.93
C HIS A 240 -20.21 -20.05 17.08
N ILE A 241 -18.97 -20.53 17.10
CA ILE A 241 -18.49 -21.62 16.23
C ILE A 241 -19.30 -22.91 16.42
N GLU A 242 -19.76 -23.21 17.64
CA GLU A 242 -20.54 -24.42 17.90
C GLU A 242 -22.02 -24.25 17.53
N ASP A 243 -22.60 -23.08 17.76
CA ASP A 243 -24.04 -22.87 17.52
C ASP A 243 -24.32 -22.48 16.07
N ASP A 244 -23.43 -21.69 15.47
CA ASP A 244 -23.45 -21.21 14.09
C ASP A 244 -22.42 -21.95 13.22
N LEU A 245 -22.23 -23.26 13.44
CA LEU A 245 -21.21 -24.07 12.74
C LEU A 245 -21.41 -24.07 11.22
N ASP A 246 -22.64 -23.96 10.76
CA ASP A 246 -23.02 -23.82 9.36
C ASP A 246 -22.46 -22.52 8.75
N VAL A 247 -22.55 -21.41 9.48
CA VAL A 247 -21.94 -20.12 9.10
C VAL A 247 -20.42 -20.23 9.08
N PHE A 248 -19.81 -20.84 10.11
CA PHE A 248 -18.36 -21.04 10.17
C PHE A 248 -17.84 -21.84 8.96
N VAL A 249 -18.51 -22.94 8.63
CA VAL A 249 -18.20 -23.75 7.44
C VAL A 249 -18.33 -22.93 6.17
N ALA A 250 -19.42 -22.18 6.00
CA ALA A 250 -19.64 -21.36 4.82
C ALA A 250 -18.54 -20.29 4.65
N VAL A 251 -18.14 -19.61 5.73
CA VAL A 251 -17.08 -18.60 5.72
C VAL A 251 -15.74 -19.21 5.33
N VAL A 252 -15.32 -20.29 6.00
CA VAL A 252 -14.04 -20.96 5.73
C VAL A 252 -14.00 -21.43 4.27
N ARG A 253 -15.05 -22.12 3.82
CA ARG A 253 -15.15 -22.61 2.45
C ARG A 253 -15.09 -21.48 1.43
N ARG A 254 -15.88 -20.42 1.63
CA ARG A 254 -15.90 -19.26 0.72
C ARG A 254 -14.49 -18.71 0.57
N LEU A 255 -13.80 -18.45 1.68
CA LEU A 255 -12.45 -17.91 1.70
C LEU A 255 -11.44 -18.83 0.99
N THR A 256 -11.48 -20.14 1.26
CA THR A 256 -10.50 -21.08 0.71
C THR A 256 -10.73 -21.48 -0.74
N CYS A 257 -11.98 -21.42 -1.22
CA CYS A 257 -12.36 -22.15 -2.44
C CYS A 257 -13.17 -21.36 -3.48
N ASP A 258 -14.06 -20.46 -3.06
CA ASP A 258 -15.14 -20.01 -3.95
C ASP A 258 -15.17 -18.49 -4.19
N VAL A 259 -14.64 -17.69 -3.28
CA VAL A 259 -14.66 -16.23 -3.43
C VAL A 259 -13.66 -15.78 -4.49
N SER A 260 -14.12 -14.94 -5.42
CA SER A 260 -13.28 -14.44 -6.52
C SER A 260 -12.15 -13.55 -5.99
N PRO A 261 -11.02 -13.40 -6.70
CA PRO A 261 -9.96 -12.48 -6.27
C PRO A 261 -10.45 -11.03 -6.14
N THR A 262 -11.40 -10.60 -6.98
CA THR A 262 -11.98 -9.25 -6.92
C THR A 262 -12.91 -9.08 -5.72
N ASP A 263 -13.71 -10.11 -5.38
CA ASP A 263 -14.53 -10.10 -4.17
C ASP A 263 -13.69 -10.27 -2.88
N LEU A 264 -12.41 -10.67 -3.01
CA LEU A 264 -11.40 -10.61 -1.93
C LEU A 264 -10.52 -9.37 -1.98
N GLY A 265 -10.86 -8.37 -2.80
CA GLY A 265 -10.22 -7.06 -2.76
C GLY A 265 -9.07 -6.86 -3.72
N ARG A 266 -8.88 -7.73 -4.71
CA ARG A 266 -8.07 -7.37 -5.89
C ARG A 266 -8.78 -6.29 -6.70
N ASP A 267 -8.04 -5.27 -7.12
CA ASP A 267 -8.52 -4.26 -8.06
C ASP A 267 -9.11 -4.93 -9.32
N PRO A 268 -10.39 -4.69 -9.65
CA PRO A 268 -11.06 -5.34 -10.78
C PRO A 268 -10.56 -4.85 -12.14
N SER A 269 -9.83 -3.73 -12.19
CA SER A 269 -9.21 -3.20 -13.41
C SER A 269 -7.76 -3.68 -13.60
N VAL A 270 -7.30 -4.61 -12.76
CA VAL A 270 -5.96 -5.20 -12.80
C VAL A 270 -6.03 -6.71 -12.97
N HIS A 271 -5.21 -7.22 -13.87
CA HIS A 271 -5.09 -8.66 -14.15
C HIS A 271 -3.64 -9.10 -14.02
N LEU A 272 -3.43 -10.31 -13.51
CA LEU A 272 -2.13 -10.97 -13.68
C LEU A 272 -1.85 -11.08 -15.18
N PHE A 273 -0.60 -10.83 -15.56
CA PHE A 273 -0.17 -11.06 -16.93
C PHE A 273 -0.24 -12.55 -17.26
N GLU A 274 -0.34 -12.89 -18.54
CA GLU A 274 -0.56 -14.27 -18.98
C GLU A 274 0.47 -15.24 -18.36
N ASN A 275 -0.04 -16.33 -17.80
CA ASN A 275 0.72 -17.38 -17.08
C ASN A 275 1.42 -16.94 -15.78
N ASP A 276 1.38 -15.67 -15.41
CA ASP A 276 1.94 -15.23 -14.13
C ASP A 276 1.02 -15.62 -12.96
N THR A 277 1.65 -15.91 -11.82
CA THR A 277 1.03 -16.35 -10.58
C THR A 277 1.66 -15.65 -9.39
N TYR A 278 0.92 -15.57 -8.28
CA TYR A 278 1.49 -15.04 -7.03
C TYR A 278 2.58 -15.94 -6.44
N HIS A 279 2.62 -17.23 -6.79
CA HIS A 279 3.46 -18.25 -6.16
C HIS A 279 4.72 -18.61 -6.96
N GLN A 280 4.89 -18.14 -8.20
CA GLN A 280 6.14 -18.29 -8.95
C GLN A 280 7.31 -17.59 -8.25
N ASP A 281 8.55 -17.89 -8.63
CA ASP A 281 9.74 -17.29 -7.98
C ASP A 281 9.95 -15.83 -8.38
N THR A 282 9.89 -15.55 -9.69
CA THR A 282 9.90 -14.19 -10.22
C THR A 282 8.69 -13.40 -9.73
N TYR A 283 8.84 -12.08 -9.63
CA TYR A 283 7.71 -11.24 -9.28
C TYR A 283 6.71 -11.20 -10.44
N PRO A 284 5.41 -11.43 -10.21
CA PRO A 284 4.42 -11.44 -11.28
C PRO A 284 4.26 -10.07 -11.89
N ARG A 285 4.03 -10.03 -13.21
CA ARG A 285 3.65 -8.82 -13.93
C ARG A 285 2.14 -8.66 -13.87
N PHE A 286 1.69 -7.41 -13.93
CA PHE A 286 0.29 -7.06 -13.90
C PHE A 286 -0.05 -6.18 -15.09
N ARG A 287 -1.12 -6.53 -15.80
CA ARG A 287 -1.79 -5.64 -16.75
C ARG A 287 -2.71 -4.72 -15.96
N VAL A 288 -2.35 -3.44 -15.86
CA VAL A 288 -3.06 -2.41 -15.12
C VAL A 288 -3.85 -1.53 -16.10
N CYS A 289 -5.18 -1.46 -15.96
CA CYS A 289 -6.06 -0.70 -16.85
C CYS A 289 -6.86 0.33 -16.07
N MET A 290 -7.32 1.42 -16.70
CA MET A 290 -8.16 2.41 -16.01
C MET A 290 -9.60 1.93 -15.73
N GLY A 291 -10.06 0.88 -16.43
CA GLY A 291 -11.41 0.35 -16.33
C GLY A 291 -12.44 1.20 -17.10
N GLY A 292 -13.73 0.94 -16.91
CA GLY A 292 -14.79 1.56 -17.72
C GLY A 292 -14.59 1.33 -19.22
N LEU A 293 -14.67 2.40 -20.02
CA LEU A 293 -14.46 2.40 -21.47
C LEU A 293 -13.02 2.76 -21.88
N ASP A 294 -12.12 2.97 -20.92
CA ASP A 294 -10.73 3.33 -21.19
C ASP A 294 -9.91 2.08 -21.53
N ASN A 295 -9.36 2.07 -22.74
CA ASN A 295 -8.61 0.94 -23.29
C ASN A 295 -7.10 1.02 -22.99
N ARG A 296 -6.62 2.09 -22.36
CA ARG A 296 -5.21 2.22 -21.97
C ARG A 296 -4.86 1.18 -20.92
N TYR A 297 -3.68 0.61 -21.07
CA TYR A 297 -3.11 -0.31 -20.08
C TYR A 297 -1.60 -0.17 -20.00
N TRP A 298 -1.06 -0.61 -18.88
CA TRP A 298 0.37 -0.68 -18.59
C TRP A 298 0.73 -2.05 -18.04
N ILE A 299 1.97 -2.49 -18.24
CA ILE A 299 2.47 -3.76 -17.71
C ILE A 299 3.54 -3.44 -16.67
N THR A 300 3.34 -3.87 -15.42
CA THR A 300 4.35 -3.65 -14.36
C THR A 300 5.57 -4.53 -14.56
N GLU A 301 6.73 -4.02 -14.15
CA GLU A 301 8.02 -4.70 -14.22
C GLU A 301 8.59 -4.90 -12.81
N GLY A 302 8.58 -6.15 -12.34
CA GLY A 302 9.12 -6.49 -11.03
C GLY A 302 8.26 -6.02 -9.83
N PRO A 303 8.85 -5.99 -8.62
CA PRO A 303 8.18 -5.48 -7.42
C PRO A 303 7.96 -3.96 -7.48
N PRO A 304 7.05 -3.41 -6.65
CA PRO A 304 6.88 -1.95 -6.57
C PRO A 304 8.19 -1.30 -6.10
N MET A 305 8.53 -0.14 -6.68
CA MET A 305 9.60 0.73 -6.17
C MET A 305 9.26 1.25 -4.77
N TRP A 306 7.98 1.50 -4.53
CA TRP A 306 7.48 1.99 -3.25
C TRP A 306 6.07 1.48 -2.96
N SER A 307 5.78 1.19 -1.70
CA SER A 307 4.45 0.82 -1.23
C SER A 307 4.20 1.36 0.18
N SER A 308 3.09 2.06 0.38
CA SER A 308 2.72 2.66 1.66
C SER A 308 2.27 1.61 2.69
N LEU A 309 2.74 1.78 3.93
CA LEU A 309 2.31 1.00 5.10
C LEU A 309 1.16 1.64 5.90
N SER A 310 0.57 2.73 5.39
CA SER A 310 -0.59 3.36 6.03
C SER A 310 -1.85 2.54 5.77
N LEU A 311 -2.71 2.37 6.78
CA LEU A 311 -4.03 1.76 6.58
C LEU A 311 -4.97 2.77 5.88
N LEU A 312 -5.17 3.92 6.52
CA LEU A 312 -6.02 4.99 6.04
C LEU A 312 -5.25 5.96 5.12
N GLY A 313 -5.98 6.73 4.32
CA GLY A 313 -5.40 7.74 3.44
C GLY A 313 -4.96 7.22 2.08
N ARG A 314 -3.86 7.76 1.54
CA ARG A 314 -3.49 7.64 0.12
C ARG A 314 -3.08 6.25 -0.33
N GLY A 315 -2.43 5.47 0.54
CA GLY A 315 -2.07 4.11 0.20
C GLY A 315 -1.21 3.96 -1.06
N THR A 316 -0.29 4.91 -1.29
CA THR A 316 0.44 5.02 -2.55
C THR A 316 1.30 3.78 -2.82
N SER A 317 1.26 3.29 -4.05
CA SER A 317 2.24 2.36 -4.60
C SER A 317 2.80 2.89 -5.92
N VAL A 318 4.09 2.67 -6.15
CA VAL A 318 4.82 3.19 -7.31
C VAL A 318 5.57 2.05 -7.96
N TRP A 319 5.46 1.93 -9.28
CA TRP A 319 5.90 0.78 -10.06
C TRP A 319 6.72 1.23 -11.25
N HIS A 320 7.77 0.49 -11.59
CA HIS A 320 8.24 0.47 -12.97
C HIS A 320 7.21 -0.24 -13.83
N ALA A 321 6.91 0.33 -14.99
CA ALA A 321 5.98 -0.26 -15.93
C ALA A 321 6.31 0.14 -17.36
N THR A 322 5.79 -0.61 -18.31
CA THR A 322 5.87 -0.26 -19.74
C THR A 322 4.48 0.08 -20.27
N GLY A 323 4.40 1.21 -20.98
CA GLY A 323 3.22 1.66 -21.73
C GLY A 323 3.44 1.59 -23.24
N GLN A 324 2.56 2.23 -24.00
CA GLN A 324 2.68 2.30 -25.48
C GLN A 324 3.98 2.99 -25.92
N ASP A 325 4.40 4.03 -25.18
CA ASP A 325 5.58 4.83 -25.52
C ASP A 325 6.86 4.34 -24.82
N GLY A 326 6.90 3.12 -24.27
CA GLY A 326 8.05 2.50 -23.57
C GLY A 326 8.01 2.54 -22.03
N ARG A 327 9.16 2.38 -21.36
CA ARG A 327 9.30 2.36 -19.88
C ARG A 327 8.87 3.66 -19.20
N LEU A 328 8.15 3.58 -18.09
CA LEU A 328 7.61 4.70 -17.33
C LEU A 328 7.45 4.36 -15.85
N VAL A 329 7.08 5.37 -15.05
CA VAL A 329 6.68 5.19 -13.65
C VAL A 329 5.16 5.21 -13.55
N LEU A 330 4.57 4.14 -13.01
CA LEU A 330 3.15 4.05 -12.70
C LEU A 330 2.94 4.29 -11.21
N LYS A 331 2.26 5.39 -10.86
CA LYS A 331 1.81 5.70 -9.50
C LYS A 331 0.34 5.35 -9.35
N VAL A 332 0.00 4.65 -8.26
CA VAL A 332 -1.37 4.33 -7.86
C VAL A 332 -1.61 4.85 -6.46
N ALA A 333 -2.66 5.64 -6.26
CA ALA A 333 -3.00 6.20 -4.96
C ALA A 333 -4.50 6.47 -4.82
N TRP A 334 -4.96 6.59 -3.58
CA TRP A 334 -6.30 7.02 -3.23
C TRP A 334 -6.30 8.53 -2.99
N ARG A 335 -6.93 9.30 -3.87
CA ARG A 335 -7.00 10.75 -3.74
C ARG A 335 -8.27 11.21 -3.04
N ASP A 336 -8.21 12.38 -2.43
CA ASP A 336 -9.40 13.08 -1.95
C ASP A 336 -10.24 13.55 -3.15
N ALA A 337 -11.49 13.10 -3.22
CA ALA A 337 -12.43 13.44 -4.30
C ALA A 337 -12.70 14.95 -4.41
N SER A 338 -12.52 15.71 -3.32
CA SER A 338 -12.71 17.16 -3.30
C SER A 338 -11.57 17.94 -3.96
N ARG A 339 -10.45 17.28 -4.26
CA ARG A 339 -9.29 17.87 -4.93
C ARG A 339 -9.34 17.59 -6.43
N LEU A 340 -8.64 18.44 -7.18
CA LEU A 340 -8.37 18.17 -8.59
C LEU A 340 -7.52 16.90 -8.72
N PRO A 341 -7.80 16.04 -9.72
CA PRO A 341 -6.91 14.96 -10.11
C PRO A 341 -5.49 15.47 -10.39
N GLU A 342 -4.46 14.70 -10.04
CA GLU A 342 -3.07 15.07 -10.31
C GLU A 342 -2.82 15.26 -11.81
N THR A 343 -3.46 14.43 -12.65
CA THR A 343 -3.44 14.56 -14.11
C THR A 343 -3.94 15.92 -14.61
N ASP A 344 -4.94 16.50 -13.94
CA ASP A 344 -5.53 17.78 -14.34
C ASP A 344 -4.61 18.96 -13.98
N ILE A 345 -3.80 18.80 -12.92
CA ILE A 345 -2.76 19.77 -12.59
C ILE A 345 -1.66 19.76 -13.66
N TYR A 346 -1.21 18.58 -14.09
CA TYR A 346 -0.24 18.48 -15.18
C TYR A 346 -0.81 19.05 -16.50
N ALA A 347 -2.08 18.78 -16.80
CA ALA A 347 -2.74 19.30 -18.00
C ALA A 347 -2.87 20.84 -18.01
N ALA A 348 -2.77 21.50 -16.85
CA ALA A 348 -2.77 22.96 -16.75
C ALA A 348 -1.42 23.61 -17.14
N LEU A 349 -0.34 22.82 -17.28
CA LEU A 349 0.95 23.32 -17.74
C LEU A 349 0.90 23.64 -19.24
N ARG A 350 1.37 24.83 -19.62
CA ARG A 350 1.39 25.26 -21.02
C ARG A 350 2.45 24.55 -21.85
N VAL A 351 3.58 24.21 -21.23
CA VAL A 351 4.75 23.58 -21.86
C VAL A 351 5.39 22.64 -20.83
N THR A 352 6.07 21.59 -21.27
CA THR A 352 6.87 20.76 -20.36
C THR A 352 8.13 21.50 -19.90
N HIS A 353 8.68 21.11 -18.76
CA HIS A 353 9.89 21.73 -18.20
C HIS A 353 10.76 20.67 -17.53
N ALA A 354 12.04 20.56 -17.92
CA ALA A 354 12.93 19.49 -17.47
C ALA A 354 13.05 19.32 -15.93
N GLY A 355 12.89 20.42 -15.18
CA GLY A 355 12.86 20.38 -13.70
C GLY A 355 11.55 19.88 -13.08
N ILE A 356 10.55 19.49 -13.87
CA ILE A 356 9.25 18.94 -13.46
C ILE A 356 9.04 17.62 -14.22
N ALA A 357 8.55 16.59 -13.54
CA ALA A 357 8.20 15.35 -14.20
C ALA A 357 7.05 15.56 -15.19
N ASP A 358 7.10 14.87 -16.33
CA ASP A 358 6.03 14.85 -17.31
C ASP A 358 4.98 13.79 -16.95
N CYS A 359 3.71 14.15 -17.11
CA CYS A 359 2.58 13.21 -16.99
C CYS A 359 2.21 12.67 -18.37
N LEU A 360 2.36 11.36 -18.55
CA LEU A 360 2.00 10.67 -19.79
C LEU A 360 0.50 10.32 -19.86
N GLY A 361 -0.18 10.32 -18.71
CA GLY A 361 -1.60 10.00 -18.63
C GLY A 361 -2.02 9.49 -17.26
N GLY A 362 -3.18 8.83 -17.23
CA GLY A 362 -3.82 8.40 -15.99
C GLY A 362 -5.24 8.95 -15.85
N GLY A 363 -5.72 8.99 -14.61
CA GLY A 363 -7.06 9.44 -14.24
C GLY A 363 -7.62 8.68 -13.04
N ASP A 364 -8.90 8.87 -12.77
CA ASP A 364 -9.63 8.08 -11.79
C ASP A 364 -9.97 6.69 -12.35
N VAL A 365 -9.81 5.67 -11.52
CA VAL A 365 -10.07 4.28 -11.89
C VAL A 365 -11.57 4.03 -11.81
N SER A 366 -12.09 3.32 -12.80
CA SER A 366 -13.48 2.86 -12.84
C SER A 366 -13.58 1.35 -12.72
N PHE A 367 -14.67 0.86 -12.14
CA PHE A 367 -15.03 -0.55 -12.25
C PHE A 367 -15.19 -0.92 -13.74
N PRO A 368 -14.77 -2.12 -14.17
CA PRO A 368 -15.04 -2.60 -15.52
C PRO A 368 -16.56 -2.63 -15.77
N SER A 369 -17.03 -1.81 -16.70
CA SER A 369 -18.45 -1.70 -17.06
C SER A 369 -18.59 -1.11 -18.45
N TRP A 370 -19.47 -1.70 -19.25
CA TRP A 370 -19.76 -1.26 -20.62
C TRP A 370 -20.80 -0.14 -20.68
N THR A 371 -21.52 0.13 -19.60
CA THR A 371 -22.68 1.03 -19.59
C THR A 371 -22.46 2.34 -18.84
N ALA A 372 -21.53 2.37 -17.88
CA ALA A 372 -21.20 3.57 -17.12
C ALA A 372 -19.81 3.47 -16.48
N ALA A 373 -19.06 4.58 -16.50
CA ALA A 373 -17.83 4.72 -15.74
C ALA A 373 -18.17 4.92 -14.25
N VAL A 374 -18.25 3.81 -13.50
CA VAL A 374 -18.47 3.86 -12.05
C VAL A 374 -17.11 3.96 -11.36
N PRO A 375 -16.80 5.05 -10.65
CA PRO A 375 -15.49 5.21 -10.03
C PRO A 375 -15.26 4.18 -8.92
N VAL A 376 -14.03 3.68 -8.82
CA VAL A 376 -13.57 2.88 -7.68
C VAL A 376 -13.32 3.84 -6.53
N ASN A 377 -14.28 3.92 -5.61
CA ASN A 377 -14.18 4.72 -4.39
C ASN A 377 -14.70 3.92 -3.18
N VAL A 378 -14.37 4.37 -1.97
CA VAL A 378 -14.76 3.68 -0.72
C VAL A 378 -16.27 3.47 -0.64
N GLN A 379 -17.07 4.46 -1.05
CA GLN A 379 -18.52 4.34 -1.05
C GLN A 379 -19.01 3.22 -1.96
N GLN A 380 -18.45 3.08 -3.18
CA GLN A 380 -18.83 2.00 -4.10
C GLN A 380 -18.36 0.64 -3.61
N LEU A 381 -17.18 0.55 -2.98
CA LEU A 381 -16.73 -0.69 -2.33
C LEU A 381 -17.68 -1.13 -1.22
N ARG A 382 -18.18 -0.17 -0.43
CA ARG A 382 -19.11 -0.39 0.67
C ARG A 382 -20.59 -0.36 0.26
N ARG A 383 -20.92 -0.08 -0.99
CA ARG A 383 -22.31 0.15 -1.45
C ARG A 383 -23.22 -1.05 -1.21
N ARG A 384 -22.66 -2.26 -1.31
CA ARG A 384 -23.41 -3.48 -1.00
C ARG A 384 -23.73 -3.57 0.49
N VAL A 385 -22.85 -3.05 1.34
CA VAL A 385 -22.94 -3.13 2.80
C VAL A 385 -23.94 -2.13 3.38
N PHE A 386 -23.88 -0.88 2.92
CA PHE A 386 -24.84 0.14 3.33
C PHE A 386 -25.86 0.34 2.21
N HIS A 387 -27.06 -0.24 2.33
CA HIS A 387 -28.20 0.04 1.43
C HIS A 387 -28.64 1.52 1.41
N SER A 388 -28.02 2.36 2.25
CA SER A 388 -28.32 3.79 2.34
C SER A 388 -27.24 4.61 1.66
N ASN A 389 -27.66 5.73 1.06
CA ASN A 389 -26.78 6.84 0.64
C ASN A 389 -26.16 7.56 1.85
N SER A 390 -25.96 6.89 3.00
CA SER A 390 -25.35 7.53 4.17
C SER A 390 -23.98 8.07 3.75
N PRO A 391 -23.72 9.37 3.92
CA PRO A 391 -22.50 9.97 3.42
C PRO A 391 -21.31 9.37 4.16
N VAL A 392 -20.45 8.67 3.43
CA VAL A 392 -19.11 8.34 3.94
C VAL A 392 -18.38 9.67 4.10
N THR A 393 -17.99 10.00 5.34
CA THR A 393 -17.37 11.31 5.68
C THR A 393 -16.14 11.62 4.82
N ARG A 394 -15.41 10.58 4.38
CA ARG A 394 -14.33 10.64 3.41
C ARG A 394 -14.55 9.56 2.35
N ASN A 395 -14.73 9.96 1.10
CA ASN A 395 -14.92 9.03 -0.01
C ASN A 395 -13.73 9.13 -0.99
N PRO A 396 -12.54 8.63 -0.61
CA PRO A 396 -11.39 8.68 -1.49
C PRO A 396 -11.63 7.84 -2.75
N VAL A 397 -11.08 8.30 -3.86
CA VAL A 397 -11.20 7.69 -5.18
C VAL A 397 -9.85 7.14 -5.60
N LEU A 398 -9.82 5.91 -6.11
CA LEU A 398 -8.61 5.32 -6.63
C LEU A 398 -8.19 6.05 -7.92
N HIS A 399 -6.95 6.46 -7.98
CA HIS A 399 -6.38 7.29 -9.04
C HIS A 399 -5.03 6.71 -9.48
N ARG A 400 -4.72 6.84 -10.77
CA ARG A 400 -3.43 6.44 -11.33
C ARG A 400 -2.85 7.55 -12.17
N VAL A 401 -1.54 7.69 -12.11
CA VAL A 401 -0.77 8.63 -12.93
C VAL A 401 0.43 7.90 -13.50
N THR A 402 0.71 8.11 -14.78
CA THR A 402 1.95 7.65 -15.40
C THR A 402 2.89 8.82 -15.64
N ILE A 403 4.13 8.67 -15.21
CA ILE A 403 5.10 9.76 -15.09
C ILE A 403 6.42 9.37 -15.78
N ARG A 404 7.07 10.37 -16.39
CA ARG A 404 8.47 10.32 -16.81
C ARG A 404 9.21 11.58 -16.38
N PRO A 405 10.53 11.55 -16.27
CA PRO A 405 11.39 10.36 -16.30
C PRO A 405 11.25 9.50 -15.04
N ALA A 406 11.81 8.29 -15.07
CA ALA A 406 12.15 7.59 -13.83
C ALA A 406 13.30 8.32 -13.13
N GLY A 407 13.29 8.34 -11.80
CA GLY A 407 14.31 9.02 -11.03
C GLY A 407 14.60 8.32 -9.71
N ARG A 408 15.83 8.52 -9.26
CA ARG A 408 16.28 8.14 -7.92
C ARG A 408 16.12 9.32 -6.98
N PRO A 409 15.77 9.13 -5.69
CA PRO A 409 15.66 10.24 -4.76
C PRO A 409 16.94 11.08 -4.68
N LEU A 410 16.80 12.39 -4.51
CA LEU A 410 17.95 13.31 -4.50
C LEU A 410 19.00 12.95 -3.42
N TRP A 411 18.58 12.40 -2.28
CA TRP A 411 19.50 11.99 -1.22
C TRP A 411 20.44 10.84 -1.61
N GLU A 412 20.17 10.15 -2.72
CA GLU A 412 21.03 9.09 -3.25
C GLU A 412 22.20 9.63 -4.09
N PHE A 413 22.37 10.95 -4.20
CA PHE A 413 23.45 11.60 -4.96
C PHE A 413 24.82 10.91 -4.74
N GLU A 414 25.57 10.78 -5.83
CA GLU A 414 26.88 10.11 -5.82
C GLU A 414 28.02 11.12 -5.63
N CYS A 415 27.83 12.34 -6.11
CA CYS A 415 28.77 13.43 -5.95
C CYS A 415 28.07 14.78 -5.70
N THR A 416 28.84 15.77 -5.26
CA THR A 416 28.34 17.13 -4.99
C THR A 416 27.74 17.79 -6.24
N ASP A 417 28.26 17.47 -7.44
CA ASP A 417 27.73 17.98 -8.70
C ASP A 417 26.30 17.52 -8.96
N ASP A 418 25.98 16.23 -8.75
CA ASP A 418 24.61 15.70 -8.81
C ASP A 418 23.67 16.48 -7.90
N LEU A 419 24.08 16.69 -6.64
CA LEU A 419 23.27 17.38 -5.64
C LEU A 419 22.97 18.82 -6.08
N ILE A 420 23.99 19.56 -6.51
CA ILE A 420 23.84 20.96 -6.94
C ILE A 420 22.95 21.05 -8.18
N LYS A 421 23.20 20.18 -9.17
CA LYS A 421 22.41 20.13 -10.41
C LYS A 421 20.96 19.77 -10.16
N GLY A 422 20.72 18.76 -9.32
CA GLY A 422 19.37 18.35 -8.92
C GLY A 422 18.61 19.46 -8.20
N LEU A 423 19.23 20.10 -7.20
CA LEU A 423 18.62 21.24 -6.49
C LEU A 423 18.35 22.42 -7.42
N ARG A 424 19.28 22.74 -8.33
CA ARG A 424 19.09 23.80 -9.33
C ARG A 424 17.90 23.53 -10.23
N ALA A 425 17.78 22.30 -10.72
CA ALA A 425 16.70 21.88 -11.59
C ALA A 425 15.33 21.96 -10.87
N VAL A 426 15.27 21.53 -9.61
CA VAL A 426 14.09 21.60 -8.74
C VAL A 426 13.65 23.04 -8.47
N VAL A 427 14.59 23.94 -8.13
CA VAL A 427 14.28 25.36 -7.92
C VAL A 427 13.74 25.98 -9.20
N THR A 428 14.37 25.68 -10.34
CA THR A 428 13.94 26.19 -11.65
C THR A 428 12.57 25.63 -12.04
N GLY A 429 12.34 24.34 -11.82
CA GLY A 429 11.04 23.69 -12.05
C GLY A 429 9.95 24.30 -11.17
N HIS A 430 10.21 24.53 -9.89
CA HIS A 430 9.24 25.19 -9.01
C HIS A 430 8.95 26.64 -9.44
N GLN A 431 9.97 27.41 -9.83
CA GLN A 431 9.78 28.75 -10.41
C GLN A 431 8.90 28.69 -11.67
N TYR A 432 9.11 27.67 -12.51
CA TYR A 432 8.27 27.42 -13.66
C TYR A 432 6.81 27.14 -13.25
N LEU A 433 6.55 26.23 -12.31
CA LEU A 433 5.19 25.96 -11.81
C LEU A 433 4.51 27.25 -11.31
N VAL A 434 5.21 28.05 -10.51
CA VAL A 434 4.68 29.32 -9.99
C VAL A 434 4.36 30.29 -11.12
N SER A 435 5.18 30.34 -12.17
CA SER A 435 4.90 31.16 -13.37
C SER A 435 3.65 30.70 -14.15
N GLN A 436 3.27 29.43 -14.01
CA GLN A 436 2.02 28.88 -14.56
C GLN A 436 0.84 29.03 -13.60
N GLY A 437 1.01 29.69 -12.45
CA GLY A 437 -0.01 29.82 -11.42
C GLY A 437 -0.22 28.54 -10.61
N ILE A 438 0.77 27.66 -10.55
CA ILE A 438 0.68 26.38 -9.82
C ILE A 438 1.65 26.41 -8.63
N LEU A 439 1.13 26.17 -7.43
CA LEU A 439 1.93 26.00 -6.23
C LEU A 439 1.95 24.53 -5.82
N HIS A 440 3.14 23.91 -5.74
CA HIS A 440 3.28 22.48 -5.48
C HIS A 440 2.80 22.04 -4.08
N ARG A 441 3.06 22.85 -3.05
CA ARG A 441 2.66 22.64 -1.62
C ARG A 441 3.18 21.37 -0.93
N ASP A 442 3.98 20.54 -1.59
CA ASP A 442 4.51 19.29 -1.02
C ASP A 442 5.97 19.04 -1.44
N ILE A 443 6.79 20.09 -1.34
CA ILE A 443 8.23 19.94 -1.57
C ILE A 443 8.81 19.27 -0.32
N SER A 444 9.10 17.98 -0.47
CA SER A 444 9.76 17.17 0.54
C SER A 444 10.86 16.36 -0.12
N ALA A 445 11.75 15.77 0.69
CA ALA A 445 12.79 14.90 0.17
C ALA A 445 12.19 13.81 -0.77
N GLY A 446 11.01 13.28 -0.43
CA GLY A 446 10.38 12.18 -1.17
C GLY A 446 9.80 12.55 -2.53
N ASN A 447 9.78 13.85 -2.88
CA ASN A 447 9.23 14.37 -4.14
C ASN A 447 10.29 15.05 -5.00
N VAL A 448 11.57 14.91 -4.63
CA VAL A 448 12.71 15.53 -5.31
C VAL A 448 13.65 14.44 -5.81
N PHE A 449 13.85 14.39 -7.12
CA PHE A 449 14.52 13.27 -7.78
C PHE A 449 15.69 13.74 -8.64
N LEU A 450 16.68 12.85 -8.80
CA LEU A 450 17.68 12.88 -9.85
C LEU A 450 17.26 11.95 -10.97
N TRP A 451 17.61 12.30 -12.20
CA TRP A 451 17.41 11.44 -13.36
C TRP A 451 18.13 10.11 -13.17
N ASP A 452 17.43 8.99 -13.38
CA ASP A 452 18.04 7.66 -13.35
C ASP A 452 18.28 7.16 -14.78
N MET A 453 19.53 7.02 -15.19
CA MET A 453 19.85 6.51 -16.53
C MET A 453 19.27 5.10 -16.73
N LYS A 454 19.45 4.20 -15.75
CA LYS A 454 19.03 2.79 -15.87
C LYS A 454 17.52 2.62 -15.95
N GLY A 455 16.78 3.42 -15.18
CA GLY A 455 15.32 3.41 -15.18
C GLY A 455 14.68 3.98 -16.45
N ASN A 456 15.45 4.63 -17.32
CA ASN A 456 14.98 5.26 -18.54
C ASN A 456 15.52 4.64 -19.84
N ASP A 457 16.54 3.77 -19.76
CA ASP A 457 17.08 2.98 -20.87
C ASP A 457 16.20 1.74 -21.14
N ASP A 458 15.88 1.47 -22.40
CA ASP A 458 15.23 0.24 -22.84
C ASP A 458 16.35 -0.79 -23.11
N GLU A 459 16.44 -1.86 -22.30
CA GLU A 459 17.56 -2.84 -22.34
C GLU A 459 17.66 -3.65 -23.66
N ASP A 460 16.72 -3.48 -24.59
CA ASP A 460 16.62 -4.23 -25.86
C ASP A 460 17.22 -3.48 -27.08
N ASP A 461 17.72 -2.24 -26.92
CA ASP A 461 18.26 -1.40 -28.01
C ASP A 461 19.81 -1.48 -28.14
N GLU A 462 20.44 -2.62 -27.82
CA GLU A 462 21.90 -2.77 -27.99
C GLU A 462 22.34 -3.07 -29.44
N ASP A 463 21.42 -3.47 -30.33
CA ASP A 463 21.72 -3.80 -31.73
C ASP A 463 20.65 -3.20 -32.68
N ASP A 464 20.83 -1.94 -33.12
CA ASP A 464 20.58 -1.52 -34.51
C ASP A 464 20.87 -0.02 -34.72
N ASP A 465 21.59 0.23 -35.81
CA ASP A 465 21.95 1.48 -36.49
C ASP A 465 21.75 2.86 -35.83
N ILE A 466 22.89 3.55 -35.75
CA ILE A 466 23.05 5.00 -35.65
C ILE A 466 22.23 5.68 -36.76
N ASP A 467 21.06 6.21 -36.41
CA ASP A 467 20.45 7.46 -36.93
C ASP A 467 18.90 7.39 -36.96
N GLN A 468 18.26 7.43 -35.77
CA GLN A 468 17.01 8.17 -35.50
C GLN A 468 16.50 7.89 -34.06
N GLY A 469 16.64 8.86 -33.15
CA GLY A 469 15.78 8.94 -31.95
C GLY A 469 16.34 8.46 -30.59
N ARG A 470 17.66 8.42 -30.39
CA ARG A 470 18.27 8.15 -29.07
C ARG A 470 17.66 9.06 -27.99
N ARG A 471 17.04 8.49 -26.95
CA ARG A 471 16.49 9.27 -25.82
C ARG A 471 17.62 10.08 -25.20
N VAL A 472 17.56 11.39 -25.39
CA VAL A 472 18.54 12.33 -24.86
C VAL A 472 18.27 12.46 -23.36
N GLY A 473 19.28 12.21 -22.54
CA GLY A 473 19.22 12.49 -21.11
C GLY A 473 18.87 13.95 -20.82
N PRO A 474 18.71 14.31 -19.54
CA PRO A 474 18.28 15.65 -19.18
C PRO A 474 19.27 16.70 -19.71
N PRO A 475 18.81 17.91 -20.09
CA PRO A 475 19.71 18.99 -20.47
C PRO A 475 20.78 19.25 -19.39
N PRO A 476 22.02 19.63 -19.76
CA PRO A 476 23.08 19.86 -18.78
C PRO A 476 22.68 20.83 -17.65
N GLY A 477 22.79 20.35 -16.42
CA GLY A 477 22.37 21.06 -15.21
C GLY A 477 20.85 21.08 -14.97
N MET A 478 20.08 20.19 -15.61
CA MET A 478 18.69 19.85 -15.34
C MET A 478 18.53 18.36 -14.94
N GLU A 479 19.56 17.78 -14.33
CA GLU A 479 19.62 16.35 -13.96
C GLU A 479 18.73 15.99 -12.76
N GLY A 480 17.87 16.89 -12.30
CA GLY A 480 16.86 16.58 -11.29
C GLY A 480 15.51 17.19 -11.62
N PHE A 481 14.48 16.78 -10.89
CA PHE A 481 13.11 17.18 -11.15
C PHE A 481 12.22 17.03 -9.91
N LEU A 482 11.12 17.78 -9.90
CA LEU A 482 10.01 17.60 -8.95
C LEU A 482 8.96 16.66 -9.54
N ALA A 483 8.40 15.80 -8.70
CA ALA A 483 7.22 14.99 -9.02
C ALA A 483 6.18 15.09 -7.89
N ASP A 484 5.06 14.38 -8.03
CA ASP A 484 3.92 14.40 -7.09
C ASP A 484 3.21 15.77 -6.99
N LEU A 485 2.41 16.09 -8.01
CA LEU A 485 1.58 17.30 -8.02
C LEU A 485 0.20 17.09 -7.38
N GLU A 486 -0.04 15.97 -6.69
CA GLU A 486 -1.33 15.65 -6.08
C GLU A 486 -1.78 16.71 -5.05
N LEU A 487 -0.82 17.27 -4.32
CA LEU A 487 -1.06 18.33 -3.35
C LEU A 487 -0.95 19.72 -3.96
N ALA A 488 -0.72 19.88 -5.27
CA ALA A 488 -0.59 21.20 -5.86
C ALA A 488 -1.92 21.98 -5.84
N LYS A 489 -1.83 23.31 -6.00
CA LYS A 489 -2.99 24.21 -6.11
C LYS A 489 -2.83 25.15 -7.27
N LEU A 490 -3.88 25.26 -8.07
CA LEU A 490 -4.05 26.37 -9.01
C LEU A 490 -4.31 27.65 -8.20
N THR A 491 -3.36 28.55 -8.23
CA THR A 491 -3.42 29.86 -7.60
C THR A 491 -3.58 30.93 -8.69
N PRO A 492 -4.40 31.97 -8.47
CA PRO A 492 -4.33 33.16 -9.29
C PRO A 492 -2.89 33.65 -9.34
N LEU A 493 -2.39 34.01 -10.52
CA LEU A 493 -1.04 34.55 -10.66
C LEU A 493 -0.89 35.72 -9.67
N PRO A 494 0.18 35.75 -8.87
CA PRO A 494 0.37 36.81 -7.88
C PRO A 494 0.33 38.17 -8.60
N THR A 495 -0.58 39.04 -8.17
CA THR A 495 -0.81 40.37 -8.77
C THR A 495 0.37 41.31 -8.54
N SER A 496 1.24 40.97 -7.59
CA SER A 496 2.50 41.64 -7.31
C SER A 496 3.54 40.62 -6.87
N LEU A 497 4.63 40.49 -7.64
CA LEU A 497 5.84 39.85 -7.14
C LEU A 497 6.53 40.85 -6.21
N ILE A 498 6.73 40.50 -4.94
CA ILE A 498 7.64 41.26 -4.09
C ILE A 498 9.03 41.02 -4.68
N ALA A 499 9.61 42.05 -5.30
CA ALA A 499 10.98 41.99 -5.76
C ALA A 499 11.87 41.72 -4.54
N VAL A 500 12.39 40.50 -4.43
CA VAL A 500 13.51 40.23 -3.53
C VAL A 500 14.67 41.07 -4.07
N PRO A 501 15.26 41.97 -3.27
CA PRO A 501 16.42 42.74 -3.71
C PRO A 501 17.45 41.79 -4.32
N ALA A 502 18.04 42.18 -5.46
CA ALA A 502 19.08 41.37 -6.09
C ALA A 502 20.11 40.96 -5.02
N PRO A 503 20.50 39.67 -4.94
CA PRO A 503 21.51 39.24 -3.99
C PRO A 503 22.74 40.14 -4.17
N ARG A 504 23.22 40.70 -3.06
CA ARG A 504 24.44 41.53 -3.09
C ARG A 504 25.54 40.71 -3.75
N PRO A 505 26.38 41.31 -4.60
CA PRO A 505 27.48 40.58 -5.21
C PRO A 505 28.29 39.90 -4.11
N PRO A 506 28.63 38.61 -4.26
CA PRO A 506 29.24 37.86 -3.19
C PRO A 506 30.53 38.53 -2.75
N ARG A 507 30.67 38.80 -1.45
CA ARG A 507 31.89 39.42 -0.92
C ARG A 507 33.01 38.40 -0.97
N ARG A 508 34.13 38.72 -1.59
CA ARG A 508 35.31 37.85 -1.57
C ARG A 508 36.15 38.17 -0.34
N THR A 509 36.57 37.13 0.36
CA THR A 509 37.64 37.23 1.37
C THR A 509 38.97 37.52 0.70
N ALA A 510 39.96 38.01 1.45
CA ALA A 510 41.32 38.23 0.93
C ALA A 510 41.99 36.94 0.40
N SER A 511 41.51 35.77 0.81
CA SER A 511 41.94 34.45 0.31
C SER A 511 41.15 33.97 -0.92
N GLY A 512 40.24 34.77 -1.45
CA GLY A 512 39.47 34.46 -2.67
C GLY A 512 38.17 33.69 -2.45
N ALA A 513 37.82 33.32 -1.22
CA ALA A 513 36.57 32.61 -0.93
C ALA A 513 35.35 33.54 -1.01
N THR A 514 34.28 33.05 -1.65
CA THR A 514 32.99 33.72 -1.88
C THR A 514 32.12 33.67 -0.61
N LEU A 515 31.77 34.81 -0.03
CA LEU A 515 30.80 34.94 1.06
C LEU A 515 29.41 35.15 0.47
N ILE A 516 28.47 34.29 0.83
CA ILE A 516 27.06 34.39 0.47
C ILE A 516 26.32 34.97 1.68
N ASP A 517 25.75 36.17 1.54
CA ASP A 517 24.89 36.76 2.55
C ASP A 517 23.51 36.06 2.50
N ILE A 518 23.12 35.36 3.56
CA ILE A 518 21.77 34.81 3.69
C ILE A 518 20.84 35.94 4.15
N PRO A 519 19.69 36.20 3.49
CA PRO A 519 18.75 37.22 3.93
C PRO A 519 18.20 36.84 5.32
N THR A 520 18.59 37.59 6.34
CA THR A 520 17.96 37.53 7.66
C THR A 520 16.79 38.51 7.63
N ASN A 521 15.56 38.01 7.79
CA ASN A 521 14.36 38.84 7.93
C ASN A 521 14.25 39.52 9.30
N ASP A 522 15.35 39.62 10.06
CA ASP A 522 15.37 40.27 11.38
C ASP A 522 16.07 41.63 11.31
N PRO A 523 15.51 42.69 11.89
CA PRO A 523 16.17 43.98 12.00
C PRO A 523 17.33 43.84 12.98
N SER A 524 18.55 43.81 12.43
CA SER A 524 19.88 43.94 13.05
C SER A 524 19.99 43.92 14.59
N PRO A 525 21.02 43.23 15.12
CA PRO A 525 21.82 43.79 16.19
C PRO A 525 23.22 44.12 15.66
N SER A 526 23.62 45.36 15.86
CA SER A 526 24.99 45.86 15.75
C SER A 526 25.95 45.03 16.63
N GLY A 527 26.86 44.27 16.02
CA GLY A 527 27.91 43.52 16.70
C GLY A 527 28.81 42.72 15.75
N PRO A 528 30.08 42.45 16.09
CA PRO A 528 31.04 41.86 15.17
C PRO A 528 30.67 40.41 14.83
N SER A 529 30.52 40.15 13.53
CA SER A 529 30.47 38.85 12.83
C SER A 529 30.46 37.63 13.75
N SER A 530 29.28 37.22 14.21
CA SER A 530 29.09 35.94 14.86
C SER A 530 29.32 34.82 13.84
N ARG A 531 30.44 34.10 13.99
CA ARG A 531 30.60 32.76 13.42
C ARG A 531 29.47 31.90 13.98
N PHE A 532 28.52 31.52 13.14
CA PHE A 532 27.54 30.50 13.50
C PHE A 532 28.06 29.14 13.05
N LEU A 533 28.53 28.35 14.01
CA LEU A 533 28.59 26.89 13.86
C LEU A 533 27.14 26.38 13.86
N PHE A 534 26.80 25.45 12.96
CA PHE A 534 25.62 24.62 13.12
C PHE A 534 25.76 23.88 14.45
N LYS A 535 25.01 24.32 15.47
CA LYS A 535 24.86 23.58 16.72
C LYS A 535 23.64 22.68 16.60
N GLU A 536 23.87 21.39 16.75
CA GLU A 536 22.85 20.37 16.89
C GLU A 536 21.89 20.77 18.04
N LYS A 537 20.60 20.97 17.72
CA LYS A 537 19.56 21.12 18.74
C LYS A 537 19.03 19.73 19.05
N ALA A 538 19.32 19.25 20.25
CA ALA A 538 18.97 17.90 20.69
C ALA A 538 17.46 17.67 20.93
N THR A 539 16.55 18.57 20.52
CA THR A 539 15.09 18.35 20.69
C THR A 539 14.24 19.32 19.86
N PRO A 540 13.19 18.86 19.15
CA PRO A 540 12.26 19.71 18.41
C PRO A 540 11.22 20.41 19.32
N PRO A 541 10.69 21.59 18.94
CA PRO A 541 9.61 22.25 19.68
C PRO A 541 8.27 21.51 19.47
N GLN A 542 7.52 21.33 20.55
CA GLN A 542 6.31 20.49 20.68
C GLN A 542 5.06 20.95 19.88
N THR A 543 5.16 21.84 18.89
CA THR A 543 3.98 22.46 18.25
C THR A 543 3.93 22.40 16.73
N ALA A 544 4.70 21.53 16.07
CA ALA A 544 4.51 21.23 14.65
C ALA A 544 3.52 20.06 14.48
N GLY A 545 2.43 20.28 13.75
CA GLY A 545 1.46 19.22 13.45
C GLY A 545 2.04 18.09 12.59
N PRO A 546 1.44 16.90 12.59
CA PRO A 546 2.03 15.66 12.02
C PRO A 546 2.28 15.67 10.51
N GLN A 547 1.91 16.74 9.79
CA GLN A 547 2.12 16.89 8.35
C GLN A 547 3.27 17.85 7.97
N MET A 548 3.89 18.53 8.96
CA MET A 548 5.06 19.39 8.74
C MET A 548 6.14 19.05 9.76
N THR A 549 6.67 17.84 9.69
CA THR A 549 7.96 17.55 10.32
C THR A 549 9.04 17.92 9.32
N VAL A 550 9.68 19.07 9.53
CA VAL A 550 10.92 19.44 8.84
C VAL A 550 11.93 18.32 9.10
N PHE A 551 12.22 17.52 8.07
CA PHE A 551 13.21 16.45 8.16
C PHE A 551 14.58 17.07 8.44
N TYR A 552 15.10 16.83 9.64
CA TYR A 552 16.47 17.15 10.00
C TYR A 552 17.38 16.17 9.25
N CYS A 553 18.06 16.65 8.21
CA CYS A 553 18.92 15.82 7.39
C CYS A 553 20.31 15.72 8.03
N SER A 554 20.48 14.78 8.98
CA SER A 554 21.79 14.45 9.55
C SER A 554 22.70 13.74 8.54
N TYR A 555 22.13 13.13 7.48
CA TYR A 555 22.86 12.35 6.48
C TYR A 555 23.60 13.18 5.42
N ILE A 556 23.19 14.43 5.19
CA ILE A 556 23.85 15.32 4.21
C ILE A 556 25.27 15.70 4.66
N ASN A 557 25.52 15.77 5.96
CA ASN A 557 26.81 16.21 6.48
C ASN A 557 27.94 15.17 6.35
N SER A 558 27.65 13.86 6.24
CA SER A 558 28.74 12.87 6.15
C SER A 558 29.30 12.72 4.73
N LYS A 559 28.52 13.02 3.69
CA LYS A 559 28.97 12.91 2.28
C LYS A 559 29.57 14.21 1.72
N ILE A 560 29.31 15.36 2.33
CA ILE A 560 29.82 16.67 1.87
C ILE A 560 31.19 17.01 2.51
N CYS A 561 31.66 16.21 3.48
CA CYS A 561 32.89 16.49 4.23
C CYS A 561 34.19 15.90 3.65
N ASP A 562 34.17 15.26 2.47
CA ASP A 562 35.39 14.81 1.78
C ASP A 562 35.66 15.58 0.49
#